data_AF-A0A932SB86-F1
#
_entry.id   AF-A0A932SB86-F1
#
_cell.length_a   1.000
_cell.length_b   1.000
_cell.length_c   1.000
_cell.angle_alpha   90.00
_cell.angle_beta   90.00
_cell.angle_gamma   90.00
#
_symmetry.space_group_name_H-M   'P 1'
#
loop_
_entity.id
_entity.type
_entity.pdbx_description
1 polymer ?
#
loop_
_entity_poly.entity_id
_entity_poly.type
_entity_poly.pdbx_seq_one_letter_code
_entity_poly.pdbx_strand_id
1 'polypeptide(L)' 'MTVATENRPAVLISEKAAGQIRKLATTENKVGHGIRVSVKGGGCSGLTYKLDLENTERE' A
#
# COMPACT_ATOMS: atom_id res chain seq x y z
N MET A 1 28.36 14.65 -14.46
CA MET A 1 27.96 14.35 -13.08
C MET A 1 26.91 13.25 -13.16
N THR A 2 27.29 11.99 -12.93
CA THR A 2 26.41 10.82 -13.06
C THR A 2 25.74 10.55 -11.72
N VAL A 3 24.45 10.84 -11.63
CA VAL A 3 23.63 10.42 -10.48
C VAL A 3 23.25 8.96 -10.65
N ALA A 4 23.71 8.11 -9.73
CA ALA A 4 23.29 6.72 -9.66
C ALA A 4 21.87 6.68 -9.08
N THR A 5 20.90 6.24 -9.87
CA THR A 5 19.53 5.97 -9.42
C THR A 5 19.53 4.70 -8.59
N GLU A 6 19.63 4.82 -7.27
CA GLU A 6 19.45 3.69 -6.36
C GLU A 6 17.97 3.29 -6.35
N ASN A 7 17.67 2.09 -6.85
CA ASN A 7 16.33 1.50 -6.87
C ASN A 7 15.89 1.09 -5.45
N ARG A 8 15.62 2.08 -4.60
CA ARG A 8 15.05 1.87 -3.27
C ARG A 8 13.54 1.71 -3.38
N PRO A 9 12.93 0.69 -2.75
CA PRO A 9 11.49 0.51 -2.79
C PRO A 9 10.80 1.73 -2.18
N ALA A 10 9.86 2.32 -2.91
CA ALA A 10 9.11 3.50 -2.48
C ALA A 10 8.22 3.23 -1.25
N VAL A 11 7.88 1.96 -1.00
CA VAL A 11 7.06 1.50 0.12
C VAL A 11 7.67 0.23 0.71
N LEU A 12 7.80 0.18 2.03
CA LEU A 12 8.25 -1.00 2.78
C LEU A 12 7.09 -1.55 3.60
N ILE A 13 6.88 -2.86 3.53
CA ILE A 13 5.89 -3.57 4.35
C ILE A 13 6.64 -4.44 5.35
N SER A 14 6.38 -4.24 6.64
CA SER A 14 6.94 -5.12 7.68
C SER A 14 6.26 -6.48 7.67
N GLU A 15 6.97 -7.52 8.15
CA GLU A 15 6.40 -8.87 8.28
C GLU A 15 5.09 -8.89 9.09
N LYS A 16 5.03 -8.10 10.16
CA LYS A 16 3.82 -7.95 10.98
C LYS A 16 2.66 -7.36 10.18
N ALA A 17 2.92 -6.33 9.36
CA ALA A 17 1.91 -5.72 8.50
C ALA A 17 1.44 -6.69 7.42
N ALA A 18 2.36 -7.43 6.78
CA ALA A 18 2.03 -8.45 5.79
C ALA A 18 1.13 -9.55 6.38
N GLY A 19 1.40 -9.97 7.63
CA GLY A 19 0.54 -10.91 8.36
C GLY A 19 -0.88 -10.36 8.60
N GLN A 20 -1.00 -9.09 8.99
CA GLN A 20 -2.30 -8.44 9.19
C GLN A 20 -3.09 -8.28 7.89
N ILE A 21 -2.42 -7.89 6.80
CA ILE A 21 -3.01 -7.79 5.46
C ILE A 21 -3.59 -9.13 5.02
N ARG A 22 -2.82 -10.22 5.16
CA ARG A 22 -3.28 -11.57 4.82
C ARG A 22 -4.48 -11.99 5.66
N LYS A 23 -4.45 -11.69 6.96
CA LYS A 23 -5.58 -11.97 7.87
C LYS A 23 -6.85 -11.22 7.43
N LEU A 24 -6.74 -9.92 7.14
CA LEU A 24 -7.84 -9.09 6.66
C LEU A 24 -8.40 -9.61 5.33
N ALA A 25 -7.53 -9.97 4.39
CA ALA A 25 -7.93 -10.54 3.11
C ALA A 25 -8.73 -11.84 3.27
N THR A 26 -8.32 -12.72 4.19
CA THR A 26 -9.09 -13.92 4.51
C THR A 26 -10.44 -13.58 5.14
N THR A 27 -10.47 -12.68 6.13
CA THR A 27 -11.72 -12.30 6.82
C THR A 27 -12.73 -11.63 5.87
N GLU A 28 -12.26 -10.85 4.90
CA GLU A 28 -13.13 -10.19 3.92
C GLU A 28 -13.41 -11.03 2.66
N ASN A 29 -12.98 -12.29 2.60
CA ASN A 29 -13.04 -13.14 1.40
C ASN A 29 -12.39 -12.52 0.15
N LYS A 30 -11.33 -11.73 0.34
CA LYS A 30 -10.53 -11.05 -0.69
C LYS A 30 -9.15 -11.68 -0.86
N VAL A 31 -9.05 -13.00 -0.67
CA VAL A 31 -7.78 -13.72 -0.86
C VAL A 31 -7.31 -13.53 -2.31
N GLY A 32 -6.03 -13.26 -2.49
CA GLY A 32 -5.44 -12.97 -3.81
C GLY A 32 -5.55 -11.51 -4.27
N HIS A 33 -6.28 -10.66 -3.54
CA HIS A 33 -6.29 -9.22 -3.82
C HIS A 33 -4.97 -8.57 -3.37
N GLY A 34 -4.51 -7.59 -4.15
CA GLY A 34 -3.37 -6.74 -3.81
C GLY A 34 -3.75 -5.62 -2.84
N ILE A 35 -2.73 -4.95 -2.27
CA ILE A 35 -2.91 -3.74 -1.46
C ILE A 35 -2.77 -2.50 -2.34
N ARG A 36 -3.80 -1.65 -2.31
CA ARG A 36 -3.82 -0.33 -2.93
C ARG A 36 -3.57 0.74 -1.89
N VAL A 37 -2.60 1.61 -2.16
CA VAL A 37 -2.32 2.80 -1.34
C VAL A 37 -2.90 4.03 -2.04
N SER A 38 -3.78 4.76 -1.37
CA SER A 38 -4.34 6.01 -1.88
C SER A 38 -3.99 7.16 -0.94
N VAL A 39 -3.68 8.32 -1.50
CA VAL A 39 -3.45 9.53 -0.72
C VAL A 39 -4.71 10.38 -0.74
N LYS A 40 -5.18 10.80 0.44
CA LYS A 40 -6.29 11.74 0.61
C LYS A 40 -5.80 12.99 1.32
N GLY A 41 -6.29 14.15 0.89
CA GLY A 41 -6.08 15.40 1.60
C GLY A 41 -6.75 15.36 2.98
N GLY A 42 -6.00 15.67 4.02
CA GLY A 42 -6.41 15.60 5.43
C GLY A 42 -6.68 16.95 6.11
N GLY A 43 -6.75 18.05 5.35
CA GLY A 43 -6.92 19.42 5.89
C GLY A 43 -5.63 20.24 5.81
N CYS A 44 -5.47 21.26 6.67
CA CYS A 44 -4.60 22.44 6.48
C CYS A 44 -3.21 22.20 5.85
N SER A 45 -2.54 21.07 6.10
CA SER A 45 -1.43 20.60 5.24
C SER A 45 -1.22 19.08 5.29
N GLY A 46 -2.21 18.32 5.78
CA GLY A 46 -2.04 16.90 6.11
C GLY A 46 -2.32 15.99 4.92
N LEU A 47 -1.52 14.92 4.77
CA LEU A 47 -1.81 13.80 3.88
C LEU A 47 -2.20 12.58 4.71
N THR A 48 -3.30 11.95 4.33
CA THR A 48 -3.77 10.70 4.93
C THR A 48 -3.65 9.59 3.91
N TYR A 49 -2.98 8.49 4.29
CA TYR A 49 -2.92 7.30 3.46
C TYR A 49 -4.09 6.38 3.77
N LYS A 50 -4.73 5.88 2.72
CA LYS A 50 -5.76 4.85 2.78
C LYS A 50 -5.22 3.57 2.15
N LEU A 51 -5.47 2.44 2.81
CA LEU A 51 -5.12 1.11 2.32
C LEU A 51 -6.40 0.36 1.99
N ASP A 52 -6.50 -0.18 0.79
CA ASP A 52 -7.64 -0.95 0.31
C ASP A 52 -7.17 -2.27 -0.31
N LEU A 53 -7.99 -3.32 -0.22
CA LEU A 53 -7.76 -4.59 -0.91
C LEU A 53 -8.48 -4.59 -2.26
N GLU A 54 -7.72 -4.75 -3.35
CA GLU A 54 -8.20 -4.60 -4.73
C GLU A 54 -7.69 -5.74 -5.62
N ASN A 55 -8.50 -6.16 -6.59
CA ASN A 55 -8.15 -7.21 -7.56
C ASN A 55 -8.00 -6.68 -8.99
N THR A 56 -8.16 -5.37 -9.18
CA THR A 56 -7.91 -4.73 -10.47
C THR A 56 -6.77 -3.75 -10.35
N GLU A 57 -5.82 -3.84 -11.27
CA GLU A 57 -4.83 -2.79 -11.48
C GLU A 57 -5.57 -1.67 -12.22
N ARG A 58 -5.76 -0.53 -11.56
CA ARG A 58 -6.28 0.68 -12.22
C ARG A 58 -5.21 1.75 -12.17
N GLU A 59 -4.87 2.27 -13.34
CA GLU A 59 -3.99 3.44 -13.53
C GLU A 59 -4.52 4.69 -12.82
#